data_AF-A0A2H0B7Y8-F1
#
_entry.id   AF-A0A2H0B7Y8-F1
#
_cell.length_a   1.000
_cell.length_b   1.000
_cell.length_c   1.000
_cell.angle_alpha   90.00
_cell.angle_beta   90.00
_cell.angle_gamma   90.00
#
_symmetry.space_group_name_H-M   'P 1'
#
loop_
_entity.id
_entity.type
_entity.pdbx_description
1 polymer ?
#
loop_
_entity_poly.entity_id
_entity_poly.type
_entity_poly.pdbx_seq_one_letter_code
_entity_poly.pdbx_strand_id
1 'polypeptide(L)' 'MKSFIYYKQPDSRDCGPTCLRMIAKHYGRSYILQYLREKSFITRETN' A
#
# COMPACT_ATOMS: atom_id res chain seq x y z
N MET A 1 2.23 12.49 18.22
CA MET A 1 2.32 11.80 16.90
C MET A 1 1.63 10.45 17.03
N LYS A 2 0.74 10.06 16.11
CA LYS A 2 0.09 8.73 16.19
C LYS A 2 1.14 7.64 15.93
N SER A 3 1.02 6.49 16.58
CA SER A 3 1.90 5.35 16.29
C SER A 3 1.83 4.98 14.80
N PHE A 4 2.95 4.58 14.21
CA PHE A 4 2.97 4.13 12.83
C PHE A 4 2.30 2.76 12.73
N ILE A 5 1.30 2.65 11.87
CA ILE A 5 0.52 1.41 11.73
C ILE A 5 1.26 0.47 10.80
N TYR A 6 1.37 -0.79 11.20
CA TYR A 6 1.89 -1.86 10.37
C TYR A 6 0.77 -2.58 9.62
N TYR A 7 0.90 -2.72 8.30
CA TYR A 7 0.07 -3.57 7.48
C TYR A 7 0.93 -4.68 6.88
N LYS A 8 0.52 -5.94 7.07
CA LYS A 8 1.16 -7.08 6.39
C LYS A 8 0.87 -7.00 4.89
N GLN A 9 1.91 -7.10 4.09
CA GLN A 9 1.84 -7.17 2.64
C GLN A 9 1.18 -8.51 2.21
N PRO A 10 0.04 -8.49 1.50
CA PRO A 10 -0.67 -9.72 1.13
C PRO A 10 0.03 -10.55 0.04
N ASP A 11 0.59 -9.89 -0.98
CA ASP A 11 1.35 -10.53 -2.07
C ASP A 11 2.77 -9.95 -2.16
N SER A 12 3.77 -10.73 -2.55
CA SER A 12 5.17 -10.31 -2.77
C SER A 12 5.38 -9.02 -3.58
N ARG A 13 4.43 -8.65 -4.46
CA ARG A 13 4.48 -7.45 -5.31
C ARG A 13 3.73 -6.25 -4.72
N ASP A 14 3.07 -6.41 -3.57
CA ASP A 14 2.33 -5.36 -2.88
C ASP A 14 3.19 -4.48 -1.96
N CYS A 15 4.53 -4.56 -2.02
CA CYS A 15 5.41 -3.79 -1.13
C CYS A 15 5.16 -2.28 -1.25
N GLY A 16 5.08 -1.76 -2.48
CA GLY A 16 4.74 -0.37 -2.79
C GLY A 16 3.36 0.06 -2.25
N PRO A 17 2.24 -0.55 -2.70
CA PRO A 17 0.90 -0.14 -2.27
C PRO A 17 0.66 -0.36 -0.77
N THR A 18 1.31 -1.34 -0.13
CA THR A 18 1.23 -1.53 1.33
C THR A 18 1.94 -0.41 2.09
N CYS A 19 3.13 0.01 1.64
CA CYS A 19 3.85 1.15 2.21
C CYS A 19 3.04 2.45 2.10
N LEU A 20 2.47 2.72 0.91
CA LEU A 20 1.60 3.89 0.70
C LEU A 20 0.38 3.86 1.62
N ARG A 21 -0.20 2.68 1.87
CA ARG A 21 -1.31 2.51 2.80
C ARG A 21 -0.93 2.88 4.24
N MET A 22 0.23 2.41 4.71
CA MET A 22 0.72 2.71 6.07
C MET A 22 1.00 4.21 6.24
N ILE A 23 1.67 4.84 5.26
CA ILE A 23 1.96 6.28 5.25
C ILE A 23 0.66 7.09 5.25
N ALA A 24 -0.25 6.81 4.32
CA ALA A 24 -1.53 7.51 4.25
C ALA A 24 -2.29 7.43 5.58
N LYS A 25 -2.34 6.22 6.18
CA LYS A 25 -3.02 6.00 7.46
C LYS A 25 -2.39 6.78 8.60
N HIS A 26 -1.06 6.85 8.66
CA HIS A 26 -0.33 7.64 9.65
C HIS A 26 -0.71 9.13 9.57
N TYR A 27 -0.88 9.67 8.36
CA TYR A 27 -1.32 11.05 8.12
C TYR A 27 -2.86 11.22 8.08
N GLY A 28 -3.64 10.25 8.56
CA GLY A 28 -5.09 10.38 8.71
C GLY A 28 -5.90 10.16 7.42
N ARG A 29 -5.29 9.68 6.34
CA ARG A 29 -5.97 9.28 5.09
C ARG A 29 -6.15 7.76 5.07
N SER A 30 -7.32 7.27 4.65
CA SER A 30 -7.59 5.84 4.60
C SER A 30 -7.91 5.42 3.18
N TYR A 31 -7.09 4.54 2.61
CA TYR A 31 -7.28 3.96 1.30
C TYR A 31 -7.33 2.44 1.41
N ILE A 32 -8.16 1.81 0.59
CA ILE A 32 -8.14 0.36 0.42
C ILE A 32 -6.94 -0.04 -0.44
N LEU A 33 -6.41 -1.24 -0.22
CA LEU A 33 -5.22 -1.71 -0.94
C LEU A 33 -5.44 -1.76 -2.46
N GLN A 34 -6.63 -2.16 -2.90
CA GLN A 34 -6.98 -2.26 -4.33
C GLN A 34 -6.87 -0.92 -5.07
N TYR A 35 -7.37 0.16 -4.47
CA TYR A 35 -7.23 1.51 -5.02
C TYR A 35 -5.76 1.91 -5.19
N LEU A 36 -4.91 1.57 -4.20
CA LEU A 36 -3.48 1.86 -4.28
C LEU A 36 -2.79 1.01 -5.32
N ARG A 37 -3.19 -0.26 -5.52
CA ARG A 37 -2.66 -1.10 -6.60
C ARG A 37 -2.91 -0.49 -7.97
N GLU A 38 -4.15 -0.04 -8.22
CA GLU A 38 -4.54 0.60 -9.48
C GLU A 38 -3.76 1.90 -9.75
N LYS A 39 -3.36 2.61 -8.70
CA LYS A 39 -2.58 3.86 -8.80
C LYS A 39 -1.07 3.65 -8.77
N SER A 40 -0.59 2.49 -8.34
CA SER A 40 0.86 2.22 -8.20
C SER A 40 1.48 1.69 -9.49
N PHE A 41 0.70 1.50 -10.56
CA PHE A 41 1.16 1.00 -11.86
C PHE A 41 2.08 -0.22 -11.71
N ILE A 42 1.72 -1.15 -10.83
CA ILE A 42 2.52 -2.35 -10.57
C ILE A 42 2.53 -3.14 -11.88
N THR A 43 3.60 -3.04 -12.64
CA THR A 43 3.70 -3.66 -13.96
C THR A 43 3.63 -5.17 -13.76
N ARG A 44 2.61 -5.80 -14.37
CA ARG A 44 2.64 -7.24 -14.59
C ARG A 44 3.56 -7.50 -15.77
N GLU A 45 4.87 -7.46 -15.56
CA GLU A 45 5.74 -8.29 -16.37
C GLU A 45 5.69 -9.69 -15.76
N THR A 46 4.88 -10.53 -16.39
CA THR A 46 5.03 -11.98 -16.36
C THR A 46 5.25 -12.36 -17.81
N ASN A 47 6.51 -12.67 -18.15
CA ASN A 47 6.78 -13.52 -19.31
C ASN A 47 5.98 -14.82 -19.20
#